data_AF-A0AAW0G170-F1
#
_entry.id   AF-A0AAW0G170-F1
#
_cell.length_a   1.000
_cell.length_b   1.000
_cell.length_c   1.000
_cell.angle_alpha   90.00
_cell.angle_beta   90.00
_cell.angle_gamma   90.00
#
_symmetry.space_group_name_H-M   'P 1'
#
loop_
_entity.id
_entity.type
_entity.pdbx_description
1 polymer ?
#
loop_
_entity_poly.entity_id
_entity_poly.type
_entity_poly.pdbx_seq_one_letter_code
_entity_poly.pdbx_strand_id
1 'polypeptide(L)'
;MPMKYKASAEGKAVKPPAIESPGNNSFLGDVLTTDAPKETQLSSGFYRQDKGEALVYHYTYDETKIILEVEGEFFISDETGYKVSAKPGDVFIFNKGTTVTFESTGTALGFFTGLRPPM
;
A
#
# COMPACT_ATOMS: atom_id res chain seq x y z
N MET A 1 -2.65 21.71 14.57
CA MET A 1 -4.01 21.16 14.36
C MET A 1 -4.27 20.05 15.35
N PRO A 2 -5.52 19.84 15.79
CA PRO A 2 -5.87 18.72 16.66
C PRO A 2 -5.65 17.37 15.95
N MET A 3 -5.52 16.31 16.74
CA MET A 3 -5.39 14.94 16.26
C MET A 3 -6.58 14.56 15.34
N LYS A 4 -6.30 13.88 14.22
CA LYS A 4 -7.32 13.22 13.40
C LYS A 4 -7.42 11.75 13.81
N TYR A 5 -8.63 11.24 13.94
CA TYR A 5 -8.91 9.85 14.29
C TYR A 5 -9.93 9.27 13.31
N LYS A 6 -9.72 8.00 12.94
CA LYS A 6 -10.66 7.19 12.18
C LYS A 6 -10.79 5.84 12.88
N ALA A 7 -12.02 5.45 13.20
CA ALA A 7 -12.27 4.14 13.78
C ALA A 7 -11.98 3.05 12.73
N SER A 8 -11.76 1.80 13.18
CA SER A 8 -11.54 0.66 12.27
C SER A 8 -12.64 0.53 11.20
N ALA A 9 -13.89 0.81 11.57
CA ALA A 9 -15.05 0.79 10.67
C ALA A 9 -14.99 1.83 9.53
N GLU A 10 -14.16 2.86 9.66
CA GLU A 10 -13.90 3.91 8.65
C GLU A 10 -12.51 3.77 8.02
N GLY A 11 -11.72 2.79 8.46
CA GLY A 11 -10.34 2.57 8.03
C GLY A 11 -10.13 1.10 7.66
N LYS A 12 -9.45 0.34 8.52
CA LYS A 12 -9.02 -1.04 8.24
C LYS A 12 -10.14 -1.96 7.73
N ALA A 13 -11.36 -1.83 8.28
CA ALA A 13 -12.48 -2.71 7.93
C ALA A 13 -13.16 -2.35 6.60
N VAL A 14 -12.83 -1.20 6.01
CA VAL A 14 -13.35 -0.77 4.72
C VAL A 14 -12.48 -1.36 3.62
N LYS A 15 -13.08 -2.10 2.68
CA LYS A 15 -12.35 -2.53 1.47
C LYS A 15 -12.00 -1.28 0.67
N PRO A 16 -10.71 -1.01 0.37
CA PRO A 16 -10.33 0.16 -0.41
C PRO A 16 -10.87 0.11 -1.85
N PRO A 17 -10.97 1.24 -2.55
CA PRO A 17 -11.35 1.25 -3.97
C PRO A 17 -10.30 0.51 -4.81
N ALA A 18 -10.74 -0.06 -5.92
CA ALA A 18 -9.84 -0.71 -6.87
C ALA A 18 -8.96 0.35 -7.55
N ILE A 19 -7.70 0.00 -7.76
CA ILE A 19 -6.79 0.77 -8.61
C ILE A 19 -6.62 0.05 -9.94
N GLU A 20 -6.23 0.80 -10.97
CA GLU A 20 -5.89 0.23 -12.26
C GLU A 20 -4.76 -0.80 -12.07
N SER A 21 -5.09 -2.06 -12.37
CA SER A 21 -4.20 -3.20 -12.22
C SER A 21 -4.56 -4.23 -13.28
N PRO A 22 -3.58 -4.94 -13.87
CA PRO A 22 -3.85 -5.94 -14.91
C PRO A 22 -4.90 -6.98 -14.50
N GLY A 23 -4.87 -7.41 -13.23
CA GLY A 23 -5.79 -8.41 -12.69
C GLY A 23 -7.07 -7.86 -12.03
N ASN A 24 -7.29 -6.54 -12.00
CA ASN A 24 -8.38 -5.89 -11.26
C ASN A 24 -8.49 -6.37 -9.79
N ASN A 25 -7.34 -6.66 -9.18
CA ASN A 25 -7.20 -7.35 -7.89
C ASN A 25 -6.37 -6.53 -6.88
N SER A 26 -6.01 -5.31 -7.22
CA SER A 26 -5.30 -4.38 -6.33
C SER A 26 -6.21 -3.25 -5.89
N PHE A 27 -6.14 -2.90 -4.61
CA PHE A 27 -7.00 -1.90 -4.00
C PHE A 27 -6.17 -0.99 -3.11
N LEU A 28 -6.42 0.32 -3.17
CA LEU A 28 -5.71 1.30 -2.35
C LEU A 28 -6.64 2.44 -1.99
N GLY A 29 -6.69 2.82 -0.71
CA GLY A 29 -7.52 3.92 -0.25
C GLY A 29 -6.84 4.70 0.87
N ASP A 30 -6.79 6.02 0.69
CA ASP A 30 -6.28 6.95 1.70
C ASP A 30 -7.33 7.15 2.81
N VAL A 31 -6.88 7.16 4.06
CA VAL A 31 -7.76 7.30 5.25
C VAL A 31 -7.47 8.60 6.00
N LEU A 32 -6.19 8.98 6.09
CA LEU A 32 -5.73 10.20 6.73
C LEU A 32 -4.78 10.94 5.80
N THR A 33 -4.80 12.26 5.87
CA THR A 33 -3.84 13.11 5.15
C THR A 33 -3.48 14.31 6.03
N THR A 34 -2.20 14.64 6.09
CA THR A 34 -1.71 15.84 6.78
C THR A 34 -2.21 17.09 6.08
N ASP A 35 -2.57 18.10 6.85
CA ASP A 35 -2.82 19.43 6.29
C ASP A 35 -1.48 20.17 6.17
N ALA A 36 -0.81 19.89 5.05
CA ALA A 36 0.48 20.43 4.63
C ALA A 36 0.39 20.88 3.16
N PRO A 37 1.34 21.69 2.66
CA PRO A 37 1.45 21.98 1.24
C PRO A 37 1.57 20.69 0.41
N LYS A 38 0.98 20.69 -0.79
CA LYS A 38 0.79 19.53 -1.67
C LYS A 38 2.07 18.70 -1.86
N GLU A 39 3.21 19.36 -1.95
CA GLU A 39 4.54 18.79 -2.20
C GLU A 39 5.11 18.04 -1.00
N THR A 40 4.53 18.25 0.18
CA THR A 40 4.97 17.69 1.47
C THR A 40 3.83 16.98 2.20
N GLN A 41 2.70 16.73 1.53
CA GLN A 41 1.58 16.01 2.11
C GLN A 41 1.94 14.55 2.32
N LEU A 42 1.57 14.04 3.50
CA LEU A 42 1.58 12.62 3.80
C LEU A 42 0.13 12.12 3.77
N SER A 43 -0.14 11.14 2.91
CA SER A 43 -1.39 10.38 2.89
C SER A 43 -1.12 8.96 3.35
N SER A 44 -1.95 8.48 4.28
CA SER A 44 -1.82 7.14 4.84
C SER A 44 -3.15 6.40 4.76
N GLY A 45 -3.09 5.10 4.53
CA GLY A 45 -4.27 4.30 4.33
C GLY A 45 -3.95 2.82 4.17
N PHE A 46 -4.84 2.10 3.51
CA PHE A 46 -4.73 0.65 3.35
C PHE A 46 -4.55 0.25 1.89
N TYR A 47 -3.61 -0.65 1.67
CA TYR A 47 -3.39 -1.35 0.42
C TYR A 47 -3.80 -2.80 0.59
N ARG A 48 -4.61 -3.31 -0.33
CA ARG A 48 -5.02 -4.71 -0.37
C ARG A 48 -4.66 -5.32 -1.72
N GLN A 49 -4.04 -6.49 -1.68
CA GLN A 49 -3.77 -7.31 -2.86
C GLN A 49 -4.54 -8.61 -2.74
N ASP A 50 -5.52 -8.82 -3.62
CA ASP A 50 -6.19 -10.10 -3.78
C ASP A 50 -5.44 -10.97 -4.81
N LYS A 51 -5.70 -12.28 -4.78
CA LYS A 51 -5.12 -13.26 -5.72
C LYS A 51 -5.45 -12.85 -7.15
N GLY A 52 -4.46 -12.91 -8.02
CA GLY A 52 -4.62 -12.63 -9.44
C GLY A 52 -3.29 -12.28 -10.08
N GLU A 53 -3.34 -11.48 -11.15
CA GLU A 53 -2.14 -10.99 -11.81
C GLU A 53 -1.35 -10.06 -10.88
N ALA A 54 -0.02 -10.05 -11.04
CA ALA A 54 0.86 -9.23 -10.25
C ALA A 54 0.63 -7.74 -10.54
N LEU A 55 0.66 -6.90 -9.49
CA LEU A 55 0.73 -5.47 -9.67
C LEU A 55 2.18 -5.06 -9.83
N VAL A 56 2.52 -4.44 -10.96
CA VAL A 56 3.80 -3.73 -11.14
C VAL A 56 3.53 -2.23 -10.97
N TYR A 57 4.15 -1.60 -9.98
CA TYR A 57 3.91 -0.21 -9.65
C TYR A 57 5.20 0.60 -9.61
N HIS A 58 5.25 1.68 -10.39
CA HIS A 58 6.36 2.63 -10.38
C HIS A 58 6.08 3.75 -9.37
N TYR A 59 6.91 3.85 -8.34
CA TYR A 59 6.77 4.82 -7.27
C TYR A 59 7.24 6.21 -7.72
N THR A 60 6.32 7.18 -7.77
CA THR A 60 6.64 8.59 -8.07
C THR A 60 6.88 9.44 -6.80
N TYR A 61 6.77 8.81 -5.63
CA TYR A 61 6.91 9.37 -4.29
C TYR A 61 7.48 8.31 -3.34
N ASP A 62 7.98 8.72 -2.17
CA ASP A 62 8.43 7.80 -1.13
C ASP A 62 7.24 7.25 -0.33
N GLU A 63 7.21 5.94 -0.12
CA GLU A 63 6.18 5.25 0.67
C GLU A 63 6.81 4.34 1.71
N THR A 64 6.26 4.33 2.91
CA THR A 64 6.53 3.29 3.91
C THR A 64 5.30 2.43 4.11
N LYS A 65 5.49 1.14 4.38
CA LYS A 65 4.40 0.18 4.51
C LYS A 65 4.70 -0.84 5.60
N ILE A 66 3.68 -1.22 6.37
CA ILE A 66 3.70 -2.40 7.24
C ILE A 66 2.65 -3.39 6.75
N ILE A 67 3.02 -4.67 6.68
CA ILE A 67 2.10 -5.75 6.35
C ILE A 67 1.32 -6.15 7.59
N LEU A 68 0.00 -6.16 7.51
CA LEU A 68 -0.88 -6.44 8.63
C LEU A 68 -1.45 -7.86 8.57
N GLU A 69 -1.82 -8.33 7.38
CA GLU A 69 -2.47 -9.62 7.18
C GLU A 69 -1.98 -10.24 5.88
N VAL A 70 -1.79 -11.56 5.89
CA VAL A 70 -1.49 -12.38 4.71
C VAL A 70 -2.25 -13.69 4.87
N GLU A 71 -3.12 -13.97 3.90
CA GLU A 71 -3.78 -15.25 3.67
C GLU A 71 -3.19 -15.84 2.39
N GLY A 72 -2.55 -17.01 2.47
CA GLY A 72 -1.74 -17.57 1.38
C GLY A 72 -0.30 -17.06 1.43
N GLU A 73 0.28 -16.77 0.26
CA GLU A 73 1.62 -16.23 0.10
C GLU A 73 1.56 -14.84 -0.51
N PHE A 74 2.39 -13.93 -0.02
CA PHE A 74 2.54 -12.57 -0.55
C PHE A 74 4.02 -12.30 -0.81
N PHE A 75 4.37 -12.02 -2.06
CA PHE A 75 5.72 -11.68 -2.45
C PHE A 75 5.80 -10.22 -2.89
N ILE A 76 6.86 -9.55 -2.45
CA ILE A 76 7.21 -8.19 -2.85
C ILE A 76 8.61 -8.24 -3.44
N SER A 77 8.78 -7.69 -4.63
CA SER A 77 10.08 -7.62 -5.30
C SER A 77 10.32 -6.29 -5.98
N ASP A 78 11.58 -5.91 -6.18
CA ASP A 78 11.98 -4.70 -6.90
C ASP A 78 12.64 -5.00 -8.25
N GLU A 79 12.92 -3.94 -9.01
CA GLU A 79 13.55 -4.01 -10.33
C GLU A 79 14.98 -4.61 -10.33
N THR A 80 15.62 -4.76 -9.16
CA THR A 80 16.95 -5.38 -9.03
C THR A 80 16.87 -6.90 -8.92
N GLY A 81 15.65 -7.44 -8.76
CA GLY A 81 15.40 -8.86 -8.50
C GLY A 81 15.44 -9.23 -7.02
N TYR A 82 15.57 -8.25 -6.11
CA TYR A 82 15.40 -8.51 -4.68
C TYR A 82 13.94 -8.89 -4.41
N LYS A 83 13.72 -10.04 -3.77
CA LYS A 83 12.39 -10.62 -3.55
C LYS A 83 12.26 -11.10 -2.11
N VAL A 84 11.15 -10.73 -1.47
CA VAL A 84 10.80 -11.08 -0.10
C VAL A 84 9.46 -11.80 -0.08
N SER A 85 9.36 -12.89 0.68
CA SER A 85 8.08 -13.49 1.08
C SER A 85 7.60 -12.75 2.33
N ALA A 86 6.72 -11.77 2.12
CA ALA A 86 6.29 -10.83 3.14
C ALA A 86 5.29 -11.46 4.12
N LYS A 87 5.44 -11.13 5.40
CA LYS A 87 4.64 -11.66 6.52
C LYS A 87 4.04 -10.53 7.35
N PRO A 88 2.96 -10.78 8.11
CA PRO A 88 2.45 -9.81 9.07
C PRO A 88 3.55 -9.30 10.03
N GLY A 89 3.67 -7.99 10.13
CA GLY A 89 4.70 -7.30 10.90
C GLY A 89 5.89 -6.80 10.08
N ASP A 90 6.11 -7.31 8.87
CA ASP A 90 7.19 -6.85 8.01
C ASP A 90 6.97 -5.41 7.55
N VAL A 91 8.07 -4.66 7.46
CA VAL A 91 8.08 -3.24 7.07
C VAL A 91 8.88 -3.02 5.80
N PHE A 92 8.42 -2.09 4.97
CA PHE A 92 9.00 -1.77 3.68
C PHE A 92 9.11 -0.26 3.53
N ILE A 93 10.15 0.18 2.82
CA ILE A 93 10.25 1.50 2.22
C ILE A 93 10.38 1.32 0.72
N PHE A 94 9.60 2.09 -0.04
CA PHE A 94 9.65 2.16 -1.48
C PHE A 94 10.04 3.59 -1.84
N ASN A 95 11.27 3.76 -2.31
CA ASN A 95 11.77 5.09 -2.64
C ASN A 95 11.23 5.54 -3.99
N LYS A 96 11.05 6.85 -4.16
CA LYS A 96 10.75 7.47 -5.44
C LYS A 96 11.73 6.99 -6.52
N GLY A 97 11.19 6.55 -7.64
CA GLY A 97 11.91 6.01 -8.79
C GLY A 97 12.00 4.49 -8.83
N THR A 98 11.65 3.79 -7.74
CA THR A 98 11.66 2.32 -7.69
C THR A 98 10.41 1.73 -8.34
N THR A 99 10.55 0.53 -8.91
CA THR A 99 9.45 -0.24 -9.49
C THR A 99 9.28 -1.53 -8.70
N VAL A 100 8.14 -1.66 -8.03
CA VAL A 100 7.87 -2.78 -7.14
C VAL A 100 6.79 -3.66 -7.73
N THR A 101 7.00 -4.97 -7.65
CA THR A 101 6.02 -5.98 -8.05
C THR A 101 5.43 -6.65 -6.82
N PHE A 102 4.10 -6.70 -6.76
CA PHE A 102 3.32 -7.33 -5.70
C PHE A 102 2.59 -8.56 -6.25
N GLU A 103 2.87 -9.74 -5.68
CA GLU A 103 2.27 -11.01 -6.09
C GLU A 103 1.59 -11.67 -4.90
N SER A 104 0.33 -12.06 -5.04
CA SER A 104 -0.42 -12.74 -3.97
C SER A 104 -1.09 -14.02 -4.48
N THR A 105 -0.99 -15.10 -3.72
CA THR A 105 -1.75 -16.34 -3.96
C THR A 105 -3.08 -16.37 -3.20
N GLY A 106 -3.31 -15.40 -2.31
CA GLY A 106 -4.56 -15.20 -1.56
C GLY A 106 -4.81 -13.70 -1.30
N THR A 107 -4.98 -13.29 -0.06
CA THR A 107 -5.20 -11.87 0.29
C THR A 107 -4.03 -11.34 1.10
N ALA A 108 -3.54 -10.14 0.79
CA ALA A 108 -2.63 -9.39 1.65
C ALA A 108 -3.18 -8.00 1.96
N LEU A 109 -2.96 -7.52 3.19
CA LEU A 109 -3.34 -6.18 3.64
C LEU A 109 -2.13 -5.49 4.25
N GLY A 110 -1.84 -4.26 3.81
CA GLY A 110 -0.80 -3.41 4.39
C GLY A 110 -1.33 -2.01 4.72
N PHE A 111 -0.80 -1.41 5.76
CA PHE A 111 -0.97 0.02 6.04
C PHE A 111 0.22 0.78 5.49
N PHE A 112 -0.03 1.83 4.71
CA PHE A 112 1.01 2.63 4.09
C PHE A 112 0.95 4.09 4.54
N THR A 113 2.07 4.79 4.39
CA THR A 113 2.16 6.25 4.39
C THR A 113 3.01 6.68 3.21
N GLY A 114 2.44 7.46 2.29
CA GLY A 114 3.11 7.98 1.10
C GLY A 114 3.25 9.49 1.13
N LEU A 115 4.39 10.00 0.64
CA LEU A 115 4.65 11.43 0.44
C LEU A 115 3.96 11.94 -0.83
N ARG A 116 2.63 11.92 -0.82
CA ARG A 116 1.79 12.44 -1.89
C ARG A 116 0.47 13.00 -1.34
N PRO A 117 -0.22 13.84 -2.12
CA PRO A 117 -1.63 14.15 -1.91
C PRO A 117 -2.52 12.89 -2.01
N PRO A 118 -3.75 12.93 -1.49
CA PRO A 118 -4.66 11.80 -1.57
C PRO A 118 -5.09 11.54 -3.02
N MET A 119 -5.40 10.28 -3.32
CA MET A 119 -5.90 9.80 -4.63
C MET A 119 -7.41 10.00 -4.76
#